data_AF-G5AIB7-F1
#
_entry.id   AF-G5AIB7-F1
#
_cell.length_a   1.000
_cell.length_b   1.000
_cell.length_c   1.000
_cell.angle_alpha   90.00
_cell.angle_beta   90.00
_cell.angle_gamma   90.00
#
_symmetry.space_group_name_H-M   'P 1'
#
loop_
_entity.id
_entity.type
_entity.pdbx_description
1 polymer ?
#
loop_
_entity_poly.entity_id
_entity_poly.type
_entity_poly.pdbx_seq_one_letter_code
_entity_poly.pdbx_strand_id
1 'polypeptide(L)'
;PRHIYANPSQPDCCWVLALGLYLGSNPTLVPGKLFPGSNQKSRFCKTIGRMLEEITGEKAYGTHSIRKGVATYASSGSTGGPSIVSVCLRCGW
;
A
#
# COMPACT_ATOMS: atom_id res chain seq x y z
N PRO A 1 1.36 1.64 18.91
CA PRO A 1 1.91 1.16 17.61
C PRO A 1 1.20 -0.13 17.17
N ARG A 2 0.63 -0.15 15.95
CA ARG A 2 0.10 -1.39 15.38
C ARG A 2 1.24 -2.14 14.71
N HIS A 3 1.48 -3.37 15.17
CA HIS A 3 2.49 -4.23 14.57
C HIS A 3 1.86 -5.00 13.41
N ILE A 4 2.62 -5.15 12.33
CA ILE A 4 2.21 -5.95 11.17
C ILE A 4 3.14 -7.16 11.13
N TYR A 5 2.56 -8.36 11.12
CA TYR A 5 3.30 -9.62 11.16
C TYR A 5 3.25 -10.32 9.80
N ALA A 6 4.16 -11.28 9.59
CA ALA A 6 4.06 -12.16 8.43
C ALA A 6 2.83 -13.08 8.56
N ASN A 7 2.25 -13.45 7.41
CA ASN A 7 1.17 -14.43 7.33
C ASN A 7 1.61 -15.62 6.45
N PRO A 8 2.40 -16.57 6.97
CA PRO A 8 2.90 -17.69 6.18
C PRO A 8 1.80 -18.65 5.71
N SER A 9 0.64 -18.67 6.39
CA SER A 9 -0.49 -19.53 6.03
C SER A 9 -1.23 -19.04 4.79
N GLN A 10 -1.14 -17.75 4.45
CA GLN A 10 -1.73 -17.16 3.25
C GLN A 10 -0.70 -16.26 2.56
N PRO A 11 0.20 -16.86 1.76
CA PRO A 11 1.33 -16.15 1.16
C PRO A 11 0.89 -15.04 0.19
N ASP A 12 -0.26 -15.21 -0.46
CA ASP A 12 -0.89 -14.27 -1.39
C ASP A 12 -1.25 -12.92 -0.73
N CYS A 13 -1.58 -12.91 0.56
CA CYS A 13 -1.86 -11.68 1.32
C CYS A 13 -0.76 -11.30 2.31
N CYS A 14 0.37 -12.01 2.33
CA CYS A 14 1.46 -11.76 3.26
C CYS A 14 2.36 -10.60 2.81
N TRP A 15 2.27 -9.45 3.47
CA TRP A 15 3.07 -8.27 3.13
C TRP A 15 4.59 -8.47 3.25
N VAL A 16 5.07 -9.27 4.23
CA VAL A 16 6.51 -9.56 4.40
C VAL A 16 7.05 -10.33 3.21
N LEU A 17 6.34 -11.38 2.77
CA LEU A 17 6.68 -12.14 1.58
C LEU A 17 6.64 -11.27 0.32
N ALA A 18 5.58 -10.46 0.14
CA ALA A 18 5.47 -9.55 -0.98
C ALA A 18 6.65 -8.55 -1.05
N LEU A 19 7.08 -8.03 0.10
CA LEU A 19 8.25 -7.16 0.19
C LEU A 19 9.55 -7.91 -0.13
N GLY A 20 9.72 -9.13 0.39
CA GLY A 20 10.88 -9.98 0.09
C GLY A 20 11.00 -10.29 -1.40
N LEU A 21 9.89 -10.66 -2.05
CA LEU A 21 9.83 -10.88 -3.50
C LEU A 21 10.16 -9.62 -4.29
N TYR A 22 9.66 -8.46 -3.85
CA TYR A 22 10.00 -7.18 -4.48
C TYR A 22 11.51 -6.90 -4.41
N LEU A 23 12.11 -7.03 -3.24
CA LEU A 23 13.55 -6.80 -3.06
C LEU A 23 14.39 -7.80 -3.87
N GLY A 24 14.04 -9.09 -3.84
CA GLY A 24 14.73 -10.13 -4.60
C GLY A 24 14.61 -9.94 -6.12
N SER A 25 13.48 -9.41 -6.60
CA SER A 25 13.25 -9.15 -8.03
C SER A 25 13.85 -7.84 -8.51
N ASN A 26 14.38 -6.99 -7.63
CA ASN A 26 14.96 -5.70 -7.97
C ASN A 26 16.37 -5.55 -7.37
N PRO A 27 17.37 -6.36 -7.80
CA PRO A 27 18.71 -6.36 -7.20
C PRO A 27 19.49 -5.06 -7.40
N THR A 28 19.10 -4.22 -8.37
CA THR A 28 19.76 -2.94 -8.69
C THR A 28 19.19 -1.77 -7.89
N LEU A 29 18.38 -2.01 -6.86
CA LEU A 29 17.77 -0.96 -6.07
C LEU A 29 18.86 -0.20 -5.30
N VAL A 30 19.05 1.07 -5.62
CA VAL A 30 20.01 1.93 -4.93
C VAL A 30 19.47 2.35 -3.56
N PRO A 31 20.36 2.61 -2.58
CA PRO A 31 19.95 3.20 -1.31
C PRO A 31 19.11 4.46 -1.52
N GLY A 32 17.95 4.54 -0.84
CA GLY A 32 17.03 5.67 -0.98
C GLY A 32 15.58 5.27 -0.80
N LYS A 33 14.72 5.69 -1.74
CA LYS A 33 13.28 5.39 -1.69
C LYS A 33 13.06 3.91 -1.97
N LEU A 34 12.34 3.22 -1.07
CA LEU A 34 11.97 1.80 -1.24
C LEU A 34 11.28 1.55 -2.59
N PHE A 35 10.41 2.46 -3.00
CA PHE A 35 9.82 2.47 -4.33
C PHE A 35 10.38 3.66 -5.12
N PRO A 36 11.22 3.43 -6.15
CA PRO A 36 11.78 4.50 -6.95
C PRO A 36 10.71 5.24 -7.76
N GLY A 37 11.05 6.47 -8.17
CA GLY A 37 10.17 7.37 -8.91
C GLY A 37 9.37 8.36 -8.04
N SER A 38 8.45 9.06 -8.69
CA SER A 38 7.53 10.03 -8.08
C SER A 38 6.08 9.58 -8.24
N ASN A 39 5.15 10.28 -7.57
CA ASN A 39 3.71 10.08 -7.75
C ASN A 39 3.22 8.64 -7.50
N GLN A 40 3.73 7.98 -6.45
CA GLN A 40 3.42 6.57 -6.16
C GLN A 40 1.91 6.31 -6.03
N LYS A 41 1.16 7.25 -5.46
CA LYS A 41 -0.31 7.21 -5.43
C LYS A 41 -0.89 7.03 -6.84
N SER A 42 -0.53 7.90 -7.77
CA SER A 42 -1.06 7.89 -9.14
C SER A 42 -0.65 6.62 -9.89
N ARG A 43 0.61 6.19 -9.73
CA ARG A 43 1.10 4.93 -10.31
C ARG A 43 0.34 3.72 -9.80
N PHE A 44 0.12 3.63 -8.50
CA PHE A 44 -0.67 2.58 -7.88
C PHE A 44 -2.11 2.58 -8.43
N CYS A 45 -2.78 3.74 -8.44
CA CYS A 45 -4.14 3.88 -9.00
C CYS A 45 -4.23 3.39 -10.45
N LYS A 46 -3.29 3.79 -11.31
CA LYS A 46 -3.30 3.40 -12.73
C LYS A 46 -3.07 1.91 -12.91
N THR A 47 -2.11 1.36 -12.17
CA THR A 47 -1.73 -0.07 -12.29
C THR A 47 -2.85 -0.97 -11.84
N ILE A 48 -3.41 -0.72 -10.64
CA ILE A 48 -4.52 -1.52 -10.13
C ILE A 48 -5.80 -1.31 -10.94
N GLY A 49 -6.06 -0.09 -11.41
CA GLY A 49 -7.21 0.20 -12.26
C GLY A 49 -7.16 -0.60 -13.56
N ARG A 50 -5.99 -0.66 -14.23
CA ARG A 50 -5.80 -1.48 -15.43
C ARG A 50 -5.97 -2.97 -15.15
N MET A 51 -5.38 -3.47 -14.08
CA MET A 51 -5.51 -4.90 -13.69
C MET A 51 -6.96 -5.28 -13.40
N LEU A 52 -7.72 -4.41 -12.71
CA LEU A 52 -9.13 -4.67 -12.42
C LEU A 52 -9.98 -4.58 -13.68
N GLU A 53 -9.73 -3.61 -14.55
CA GLU A 53 -10.41 -3.49 -15.85
C GLU A 53 -10.20 -4.76 -16.71
N GLU A 54 -9.00 -5.34 -16.70
CA GLU A 54 -8.71 -6.62 -17.37
C GLU A 54 -9.46 -7.81 -16.77
N ILE A 55 -9.70 -7.83 -15.45
CA ILE A 55 -10.34 -8.96 -14.75
C ILE A 55 -11.87 -8.84 -14.78
N THR A 56 -12.41 -7.65 -14.55
CA THR A 56 -13.85 -7.43 -14.33
C THR A 56 -14.54 -6.81 -15.54
N GLY A 57 -13.79 -6.27 -16.51
CA GLY A 57 -14.33 -5.52 -17.64
C GLY A 57 -14.86 -4.12 -17.27
N GLU A 58 -14.70 -3.69 -16.01
CA GLU A 58 -15.25 -2.44 -15.50
C GLU A 58 -14.18 -1.53 -14.91
N LYS A 59 -14.29 -0.24 -15.23
CA LYS A 59 -13.39 0.82 -14.73
C LYS A 59 -13.93 1.55 -13.50
N ALA A 60 -14.77 0.89 -12.70
CA ALA A 60 -15.46 1.50 -11.57
C ALA A 60 -14.60 1.59 -10.28
N TYR A 61 -13.47 0.89 -10.22
CA TYR A 61 -12.72 0.73 -8.97
C TYR A 61 -11.73 1.86 -8.69
N GLY A 62 -12.05 2.68 -7.69
CA GLY A 62 -11.16 3.70 -7.15
C GLY A 62 -10.32 3.19 -5.96
N THR A 63 -9.07 3.64 -5.85
CA THR A 63 -8.17 3.27 -4.72
C THR A 63 -8.38 4.10 -3.46
N HIS A 64 -9.33 5.03 -3.48
CA HIS A 64 -9.56 5.96 -2.38
C HIS A 64 -10.01 5.24 -1.10
N SER A 65 -10.92 4.28 -1.24
CA SER A 65 -11.42 3.48 -0.11
C SER A 65 -10.32 2.63 0.55
N ILE A 66 -9.39 2.09 -0.24
CA ILE A 66 -8.23 1.34 0.27
C ILE A 66 -7.40 2.21 1.22
N ARG A 67 -7.08 3.45 0.80
CA ARG A 67 -6.29 4.37 1.64
C ARG A 67 -7.04 4.81 2.90
N LYS A 68 -8.34 5.08 2.79
CA LYS A 68 -9.18 5.43 3.95
C LYS A 68 -9.22 4.29 4.96
N GLY A 69 -9.44 3.05 4.51
CA GLY A 69 -9.45 1.87 5.39
C GLY A 69 -8.13 1.70 6.13
N VAL A 70 -6.99 1.83 5.44
CA VAL A 70 -5.66 1.75 6.06
C VAL A 70 -5.44 2.88 7.07
N ALA A 71 -5.82 4.11 6.73
CA ALA A 71 -5.72 5.26 7.63
C ALA A 71 -6.56 5.07 8.90
N THR A 72 -7.82 4.65 8.75
CA THR A 72 -8.72 4.36 9.86
C THR A 72 -8.16 3.23 10.73
N TYR A 73 -7.65 2.15 10.13
CA TYR A 73 -7.01 1.09 10.87
C TYR A 73 -5.81 1.63 11.66
N ALA A 74 -4.87 2.33 11.02
CA ALA A 74 -3.68 2.86 11.67
C ALA A 74 -3.97 3.85 12.81
N SER A 75 -5.02 4.65 12.68
CA SER A 75 -5.36 5.73 13.63
C SER A 75 -6.41 5.36 14.68
N SER A 76 -7.16 4.28 14.49
CA SER A 76 -8.20 3.87 15.45
C SER A 76 -7.60 3.21 16.69
N GLY A 77 -8.30 3.34 17.84
CA GLY A 77 -8.09 2.50 19.02
C GLY A 77 -6.72 2.61 19.71
N SER A 78 -5.95 3.67 19.49
CA SER A 78 -4.66 3.86 20.15
C SER A 78 -4.36 5.34 20.40
N THR A 79 -3.79 5.66 21.56
CA THR A 79 -3.22 6.98 21.88
C THR A 79 -1.88 7.23 21.18
N GLY A 80 -1.29 6.20 20.56
CA GLY A 80 -0.03 6.28 19.79
C GLY A 80 -0.23 6.14 18.28
N GLY A 81 -1.35 6.63 17.75
CA GLY A 81 -1.61 6.68 16.31
C GLY A 81 -0.71 7.68 15.58
N PRO A 82 -0.67 7.65 14.23
CA PRO A 82 0.05 8.65 13.45
C PRO A 82 -0.57 10.04 13.65
N SER A 83 0.26 11.10 13.52
CA SER A 83 -0.26 12.47 13.58
C SER A 83 -1.28 12.74 12.46
N ILE A 84 -2.26 13.60 12.72
CA ILE A 84 -3.28 13.96 11.73
C ILE A 84 -2.66 14.53 10.44
N VAL A 85 -1.57 15.29 10.57
CA VAL A 85 -0.79 15.81 9.44
C VAL A 85 -0.24 14.66 8.58
N SER A 86 0.31 13.62 9.19
CA SER A 86 0.81 12.43 8.47
C SER A 86 -0.33 11.72 7.73
N VAL A 87 -1.50 11.60 8.35
CA VAL A 87 -2.69 11.00 7.73
C VAL A 87 -3.13 11.81 6.51
N CYS A 88 -3.28 13.12 6.63
CA CYS A 88 -3.68 14.00 5.52
C CYS A 88 -2.66 13.92 4.36
N LEU A 89 -1.37 14.04 4.65
CA LEU A 89 -0.33 14.07 3.63
C LEU A 89 -0.11 12.71 2.94
N ARG A 90 -0.19 11.59 3.66
CA ARG A 90 0.16 10.26 3.11
C ARG A 90 -1.03 9.42 2.68
N CYS A 91 -2.16 9.52 3.39
CA CYS A 91 -3.37 8.77 3.04
C CYS A 91 -4.28 9.56 2.09
N GLY A 92 -4.09 10.88 1.99
CA GLY A 92 -4.83 11.77 1.10
C GLY A 92 -6.26 11.96 1.58
N TRP A 93 -6.40 12.36 2.84
CA TRP A 93 -7.65 12.75 3.46
C TRP A 93 -8.15 14.10 2.93
#